data_AF-A0A1G2FW09-F1
#
_entry.id   AF-A0A1G2FW09-F1
#
_cell.length_a   1.000
_cell.length_b   1.000
_cell.length_c   1.000
_cell.angle_alpha   90.00
_cell.angle_beta   90.00
_cell.angle_gamma   90.00
#
_symmetry.space_group_name_H-M   'P 1'
#
loop_
_entity.id
_entity.type
_entity.pdbx_description
1 polymer ?
#
loop_
_entity_poly.entity_id
_entity_poly.type
_entity_poly.pdbx_seq_one_letter_code
_entity_poly.pdbx_strand_id
1 'polypeptide(L)'
;MEQKNNTLKNLLGCLPKALLWNFVIGAATLLISIFLGGPKIYIDLQTAVIVFCLMLVPYIALTWWSILTLAKDKRRKLLITDGPYRYSRNPMYAAIIFILNPALGILFRSWLLFLAAVPIYFIWQKLVRAEENGALMEKFGAAYSEYQKNTARFWPNLRKINPFLFYGSAGVLIFFISFIFLNSGALYLRWVVFETRGEIAYDEPATAQNQLFSPASTKMNRADYNASADTIIVSKLGIRAPLVSAAGTSQKELDEALNQGVIFYPGSALPGQNGEMVLAGHSSVWPWVKTEYGQVFTLLDKLTSGDTVSIIYNNRQYDYQITGQEILNPNQVKISDIDRPVLKMTTCWPVGTTLKRLVVYGELIQ
;
A
#
# COMPACT_ATOMS: atom_id res chain seq x y z
N MET A 1 32.88 35.96 14.64
CA MET A 1 32.01 34.81 14.28
C MET A 1 32.78 33.62 13.70
N GLU A 2 33.88 33.86 12.99
CA GLU A 2 34.70 32.82 12.32
C GLU A 2 35.40 31.85 13.29
N GLN A 3 35.92 32.35 14.42
CA GLN A 3 36.59 31.54 15.44
C GLN A 3 35.63 30.55 16.14
N LYS A 4 34.39 30.95 16.41
CA LYS A 4 33.33 30.13 17.04
C LYS A 4 32.80 29.05 16.09
N ASN A 5 32.72 29.36 14.79
CA ASN A 5 32.41 28.39 13.73
C ASN A 5 33.50 27.32 13.60
N ASN A 6 34.77 27.70 13.74
CA ASN A 6 35.87 26.73 13.81
C ASN A 6 35.76 25.85 15.06
N THR A 7 35.42 26.38 16.24
CA THR A 7 35.29 25.57 17.47
C THR A 7 34.15 24.55 17.39
N LEU A 8 32.98 24.91 16.84
CA LEU A 8 31.82 24.00 16.76
C LEU A 8 32.03 22.87 15.74
N LYS A 9 32.61 23.21 14.59
CA LYS A 9 33.04 22.24 13.56
C LYS A 9 34.16 21.32 14.11
N ASN A 10 35.05 21.90 14.92
CA ASN A 10 36.08 21.19 15.69
C ASN A 10 35.57 20.45 16.94
N LEU A 11 34.27 20.51 17.27
CA LEU A 11 33.69 19.73 18.38
C LEU A 11 32.75 18.61 17.91
N LEU A 12 31.97 18.85 16.85
CA LEU A 12 30.92 17.93 16.40
C LEU A 12 31.19 17.20 15.07
N GLY A 13 32.25 17.56 14.33
CA GLY A 13 32.63 16.80 13.13
C GLY A 13 31.63 16.99 11.98
N CYS A 14 31.32 15.94 11.22
CA CYS A 14 30.28 16.00 10.19
C CYS A 14 28.85 15.91 10.73
N LEU A 15 28.65 15.59 12.02
CA LEU A 15 27.33 15.33 12.61
C LEU A 15 26.31 16.46 12.38
N PRO A 16 26.61 17.76 12.58
CA PRO A 16 25.61 18.82 12.38
C PRO A 16 25.15 18.90 10.92
N LYS A 17 26.08 18.73 9.97
CA LYS A 17 25.74 18.71 8.54
C LYS A 17 24.91 17.49 8.16
N ALA A 18 25.25 16.33 8.72
CA ALA A 18 24.53 15.09 8.46
C ALA A 18 23.10 15.13 9.02
N LEU A 19 22.93 15.68 10.24
CA LEU A 19 21.63 15.92 10.85
C LEU A 19 20.79 16.94 10.07
N LEU A 20 21.41 18.00 9.52
CA LEU A 20 20.72 18.95 8.67
C LEU A 20 20.13 18.26 7.43
N TRP A 21 20.93 17.46 6.71
CA TRP A 21 20.43 16.70 5.56
C TRP A 21 19.39 15.65 5.96
N ASN A 22 19.56 15.01 7.12
CA ASN A 22 18.56 14.10 7.68
C ASN A 22 17.20 14.79 7.85
N PHE A 23 17.21 15.98 8.47
CA PHE A 23 16.02 16.78 8.69
C PHE A 23 15.41 17.28 7.38
N VAL A 24 16.22 17.83 6.47
CA VAL A 24 15.75 18.34 5.18
C VAL A 24 15.04 17.24 4.37
N ILE A 25 15.66 16.06 4.28
CA ILE A 25 15.09 14.94 3.53
C ILE A 25 13.85 14.41 4.24
N GLY A 26 13.93 14.16 5.56
CA GLY A 26 12.79 13.68 6.34
C GLY A 26 11.59 14.62 6.26
N ALA A 27 11.80 15.93 6.41
CA ALA A 27 10.75 16.94 6.30
C ALA A 27 10.17 17.00 4.88
N ALA A 28 11.02 17.02 3.85
CA ALA A 28 10.56 17.02 2.46
C ALA A 28 9.73 15.76 2.15
N THR A 29 10.19 14.58 2.58
CA THR A 29 9.46 13.32 2.38
C THR A 29 8.14 13.30 3.15
N LEU A 30 8.11 13.82 4.38
CA LEU A 30 6.88 13.92 5.16
C LEU A 30 5.88 14.88 4.49
N LEU A 31 6.34 16.04 4.03
CA LEU A 31 5.50 17.00 3.30
C LEU A 31 4.95 16.39 2.01
N ILE A 32 5.79 15.70 1.22
CA ILE A 32 5.34 14.95 0.04
C ILE A 32 4.27 13.94 0.43
N SER A 33 4.52 13.15 1.48
CA SER A 33 3.57 12.14 1.96
C SER A 33 2.24 12.73 2.43
N ILE A 34 2.23 13.97 2.97
CA ILE A 34 1.04 14.67 3.44
C ILE A 34 0.28 15.32 2.27
N PHE A 35 0.98 16.03 1.39
CA PHE A 35 0.35 16.86 0.34
C PHE A 35 0.07 16.10 -0.96
N LEU A 36 0.96 15.19 -1.36
CA LEU A 36 0.84 14.41 -2.60
C LEU A 36 0.34 12.98 -2.34
N GLY A 37 0.13 12.63 -1.07
CA GLY A 37 -0.13 11.28 -0.64
C GLY A 37 1.11 10.37 -0.76
N GLY A 38 0.93 9.11 -0.42
CA GLY A 38 1.99 8.11 -0.53
C GLY A 38 1.57 6.78 0.08
N PRO A 39 2.29 5.69 -0.22
CA PRO A 39 2.01 4.38 0.33
C PRO A 39 2.07 4.42 1.87
N LYS A 40 0.96 4.01 2.51
CA LYS A 40 0.82 3.96 3.97
C LYS A 40 1.23 2.59 4.51
N ILE A 41 1.76 2.58 5.72
CA ILE A 41 1.97 1.35 6.50
C ILE A 41 0.67 1.09 7.25
N TYR A 42 -0.05 0.02 6.89
CA TYR A 42 -1.34 -0.34 7.48
C TYR A 42 -1.16 -1.02 8.84
N ILE A 43 -0.83 -0.22 9.85
CA ILE A 43 -0.85 -0.56 11.27
C ILE A 43 -1.64 0.51 12.02
N ASP A 44 -2.31 0.12 13.11
CA ASP A 44 -2.97 1.09 13.97
C ASP A 44 -1.93 1.95 14.72
N LEU A 45 -2.38 3.11 15.23
CA LEU A 45 -1.51 4.07 15.90
C LEU A 45 -0.90 3.49 17.19
N GLN A 46 -1.62 2.66 17.94
CA GLN A 46 -1.10 2.08 19.18
C GLN A 46 0.06 1.13 18.87
N THR A 47 -0.13 0.25 17.90
CA THR A 47 0.93 -0.65 17.41
C THR A 47 2.14 0.15 16.90
N ALA A 48 1.92 1.21 16.12
CA ALA A 48 3.01 2.06 15.63
C ALA A 48 3.83 2.69 16.78
N VAL A 49 3.15 3.22 17.80
CA VAL A 49 3.79 3.81 18.99
C VAL A 49 4.55 2.76 19.80
N ILE A 50 3.98 1.57 20.00
CA ILE A 50 4.64 0.47 20.72
C ILE A 50 5.93 0.07 20.00
N VAL A 51 5.87 -0.15 18.68
CA VAL A 51 7.05 -0.53 17.87
C VAL A 51 8.10 0.59 17.90
N PHE A 52 7.68 1.85 17.78
CA PHE A 52 8.59 2.99 17.89
C PHE A 52 9.31 3.03 19.24
N CYS A 53 8.58 2.88 20.35
CA CYS A 53 9.14 2.83 21.70
C CYS A 53 10.12 1.66 21.87
N LEU A 54 9.78 0.48 21.36
CA LEU A 54 10.66 -0.69 21.37
C LEU A 54 11.96 -0.44 20.59
N MET A 55 11.90 0.26 19.46
CA MET A 55 13.08 0.65 18.68
C MET A 55 13.89 1.78 19.33
N LEU A 56 13.25 2.64 20.13
CA LEU A 56 13.91 3.73 20.85
C LEU A 56 14.89 3.20 21.91
N VAL A 57 14.56 2.06 22.56
CA VAL A 57 15.41 1.44 23.59
C VAL A 57 16.83 1.11 23.07
N PRO A 58 17.02 0.30 22.01
CA PRO A 58 18.35 0.02 21.47
C PRO A 58 19.01 1.27 20.86
N TYR A 59 18.23 2.21 20.31
CA TYR A 59 18.76 3.49 19.84
C TYR A 59 19.41 4.30 20.97
N ILE A 60 18.70 4.47 22.09
CA ILE A 60 19.20 5.18 23.27
C ILE A 60 20.39 4.42 23.86
N ALA A 61 20.29 3.10 24.03
CA ALA A 61 21.36 2.30 24.60
C ALA A 61 22.66 2.41 23.78
N LEU A 62 22.60 2.26 22.45
CA LEU A 62 23.77 2.37 21.57
C LEU A 62 24.33 3.80 21.54
N THR A 63 23.46 4.80 21.51
CA THR A 63 23.86 6.21 21.53
C THR A 63 24.53 6.57 22.86
N TRP A 64 23.94 6.17 23.99
CA TRP A 64 24.47 6.42 25.32
C TRP A 64 25.81 5.72 25.53
N TRP A 65 25.92 4.44 25.14
CA TRP A 65 27.18 3.69 25.18
C TRP A 65 28.27 4.39 24.34
N SER A 66 27.92 4.85 23.14
CA SER A 66 28.85 5.59 22.28
C SER A 66 29.31 6.91 22.91
N ILE A 67 28.40 7.67 23.53
CA ILE A 67 28.70 8.94 24.20
C ILE A 67 29.61 8.72 25.41
N LEU A 68 29.32 7.72 26.25
CA LEU A 68 30.13 7.40 27.42
C LEU A 68 31.54 6.96 27.02
N THR A 69 31.67 6.14 25.97
CA THR A 69 32.98 5.73 25.46
C THR A 69 33.74 6.89 24.81
N LEU A 70 33.05 7.82 24.15
CA LEU A 70 33.62 9.02 23.52
C LEU A 70 33.57 10.27 24.43
N ALA A 71 33.60 10.09 25.76
CA ALA A 71 33.47 11.19 26.72
C ALA A 71 34.35 12.41 26.37
N LYS A 72 33.85 13.59 26.74
CA LYS A 72 34.29 14.92 26.24
C LYS A 72 35.79 15.18 26.38
N ASP A 73 36.43 14.57 27.37
CA ASP A 73 37.86 14.62 27.67
C ASP A 73 38.74 13.83 26.68
N LYS A 74 38.21 12.76 26.10
CA LYS A 74 38.91 11.87 25.14
C LYS A 74 38.61 12.21 23.68
N ARG A 75 37.50 12.90 23.41
CA ARG A 75 37.00 13.22 22.08
C ARG A 75 38.06 13.97 21.25
N ARG A 76 38.44 13.38 20.11
CA ARG A 76 39.50 13.86 19.20
C ARG A 76 40.91 13.98 19.79
N LYS A 77 41.18 13.64 21.05
CA LYS A 77 42.55 13.62 21.59
C LYS A 77 43.22 12.26 21.43
N LEU A 78 42.43 11.19 21.58
CA LEU A 78 42.88 9.81 21.46
C LEU A 78 42.07 9.12 20.37
N LEU A 79 42.70 8.15 19.70
CA LEU A 79 41.99 7.23 18.83
C LEU A 79 41.32 6.16 19.69
N ILE A 80 39.99 6.19 19.76
CA ILE A 80 39.22 5.23 20.56
C ILE A 80 38.75 4.09 19.67
N THR A 81 39.14 2.87 20.02
CA THR A 81 38.81 1.64 19.27
C THR A 81 38.05 0.60 20.12
N ASP A 82 37.68 0.95 21.35
CA ASP A 82 37.01 0.06 22.31
C ASP A 82 35.50 0.35 22.45
N GLY A 83 34.79 -0.45 23.23
CA GLY A 83 33.35 -0.33 23.44
C GLY A 83 32.58 -0.54 22.12
N PRO A 84 31.62 0.32 21.75
CA PRO A 84 30.90 0.18 20.49
C PRO A 84 31.80 0.48 19.27
N TYR A 85 32.91 1.20 19.48
CA TYR A 85 33.84 1.58 18.42
C TYR A 85 34.66 0.40 17.88
N ARG A 86 34.73 -0.74 18.58
CA ARG A 86 35.39 -1.95 18.03
C ARG A 86 34.59 -2.56 16.88
N TYR A 87 33.27 -2.39 16.90
CA TYR A 87 32.33 -3.03 15.97
C TYR A 87 31.97 -2.11 14.79
N SER A 88 31.86 -0.81 15.07
CA SER A 88 31.53 0.22 14.09
C SER A 88 32.38 1.45 14.35
N ARG A 89 32.95 2.07 13.32
CA ARG A 89 33.70 3.32 13.48
C ARG A 89 32.80 4.50 13.85
N ASN A 90 31.51 4.41 13.52
CA ASN A 90 30.54 5.46 13.75
C ASN A 90 29.23 4.88 14.33
N PRO A 91 29.26 4.31 15.55
CA PRO A 91 28.12 3.58 16.13
C PRO A 91 26.92 4.48 16.40
N MET A 92 27.13 5.71 16.85
CA MET A 92 26.07 6.71 17.03
C MET A 92 25.40 7.08 15.70
N TYR A 93 26.17 7.19 14.63
CA TYR A 93 25.63 7.49 13.30
C TYR A 93 24.83 6.30 12.77
N ALA A 94 25.33 5.08 12.99
CA ALA A 94 24.62 3.85 12.67
C ALA A 94 23.27 3.75 13.42
N ALA A 95 23.22 4.15 14.69
CA ALA A 95 21.98 4.18 15.46
C ALA A 95 20.92 5.10 14.84
N ILE A 96 21.32 6.28 14.35
CA ILE A 96 20.41 7.23 13.69
C ILE A 96 19.92 6.64 12.35
N ILE A 97 20.85 6.17 11.52
CA ILE A 97 20.53 5.71 10.15
C ILE A 97 19.66 4.45 10.17
N PHE A 98 20.00 3.46 11.01
CA PHE A 98 19.40 2.13 10.95
C PHE A 98 18.33 1.86 12.01
N ILE A 99 18.22 2.72 13.04
CA ILE A 99 17.19 2.55 14.08
C ILE A 99 16.24 3.73 14.08
N LEU A 100 16.73 4.95 14.31
CA LEU A 100 15.86 6.12 14.47
C LEU A 100 15.06 6.45 13.20
N ASN A 101 15.72 6.51 12.04
CA ASN A 101 15.05 6.88 10.78
C ASN A 101 13.94 5.88 10.38
N PRO A 102 14.18 4.55 10.36
CA PRO A 102 13.11 3.58 10.14
C PRO A 102 12.01 3.65 11.21
N ALA A 103 12.37 3.85 12.48
CA ALA A 103 11.38 3.99 13.57
C ALA A 103 10.44 5.18 13.35
N LEU A 104 10.97 6.32 12.87
CA LEU A 104 10.13 7.47 12.49
C LEU A 104 9.20 7.13 11.31
N GLY A 105 9.67 6.39 10.31
CA GLY A 105 8.83 5.91 9.21
C GLY A 105 7.63 5.08 9.69
N ILE A 106 7.85 4.20 10.67
CA ILE A 106 6.81 3.38 11.32
C ILE A 106 5.86 4.26 12.15
N LEU A 107 6.39 5.18 12.96
CA LEU A 107 5.59 6.09 13.79
C LEU A 107 4.64 6.95 12.95
N PHE A 108 5.12 7.50 11.84
CA PHE A 108 4.32 8.28 10.89
C PHE A 108 3.54 7.42 9.89
N ARG A 109 3.64 6.09 9.99
CA ARG A 109 2.98 5.11 9.11
C ARG A 109 3.19 5.40 7.61
N SER A 110 4.38 5.86 7.24
CA SER A 110 4.71 6.29 5.88
C SER A 110 5.84 5.45 5.30
N TRP A 111 5.55 4.70 4.23
CA TRP A 111 6.58 3.94 3.50
C TRP A 111 7.61 4.87 2.86
N LEU A 112 7.18 6.03 2.37
CA LEU A 112 8.09 7.04 1.82
C LEU A 112 9.12 7.47 2.87
N LEU A 113 8.67 7.82 4.07
CA LEU A 113 9.57 8.22 5.16
C LEU A 113 10.45 7.05 5.64
N PHE A 114 9.91 5.84 5.70
CA PHE A 114 10.69 4.64 6.02
C PHE A 114 11.82 4.41 5.01
N LEU A 115 11.51 4.49 3.71
CA LEU A 115 12.46 4.28 2.63
C LEU A 115 13.43 5.46 2.43
N ALA A 116 13.11 6.66 2.95
CA ALA A 116 14.02 7.80 2.96
C ALA A 116 15.33 7.51 3.71
N ALA A 117 15.37 6.49 4.59
CA ALA A 117 16.60 6.02 5.22
C ALA A 117 17.68 5.61 4.19
N VAL A 118 17.30 5.16 2.98
CA VAL A 118 18.23 4.74 1.92
C VAL A 118 19.02 5.91 1.33
N PRO A 119 18.40 6.97 0.76
CA PRO A 119 19.16 8.13 0.27
C PRO A 119 19.92 8.84 1.41
N ILE A 120 19.34 8.90 2.62
CA ILE A 120 20.02 9.43 3.80
C ILE A 120 21.31 8.65 4.07
N TYR A 121 21.28 7.31 4.03
CA TYR A 121 22.47 6.48 4.24
C TYR A 121 23.61 6.87 3.28
N PHE A 122 23.34 7.06 1.99
CA PHE A 122 24.37 7.43 1.01
C PHE A 122 24.96 8.83 1.29
N ILE A 123 24.14 9.79 1.71
CA ILE A 123 24.61 11.12 2.10
C ILE A 123 25.50 11.06 3.34
N TRP A 124 25.07 10.33 4.37
CA TRP A 124 25.87 10.10 5.57
C TRP A 124 27.17 9.38 5.23
N GLN A 125 27.12 8.37 4.36
CA GLN A 125 28.30 7.65 3.90
C GLN A 125 29.32 8.58 3.22
N LYS A 126 28.85 9.52 2.38
CA LYS A 126 29.70 10.50 1.72
C LYS A 126 30.32 11.48 2.73
N LEU A 127 29.52 12.05 3.63
CA LEU A 127 29.98 13.01 4.64
C LEU A 127 31.00 12.40 5.62
N VAL A 128 30.68 11.21 6.12
CA VAL A 128 31.58 10.48 7.02
C VAL A 128 32.87 10.12 6.31
N ARG A 129 32.81 9.58 5.08
CA ARG A 129 34.02 9.26 4.32
C ARG A 129 34.94 10.45 4.11
N ALA A 130 34.38 11.64 3.88
CA ALA A 130 35.16 12.87 3.76
C ALA A 130 35.84 13.26 5.08
N GLU A 131 35.17 13.08 6.22
CA GLU A 131 35.75 13.31 7.55
C GLU A 131 36.83 12.27 7.90
N GLU A 132 36.56 10.99 7.62
CA GLU A 132 37.49 9.88 7.85
C GLU A 132 38.79 10.06 7.04
N ASN A 133 38.69 10.39 5.76
CA ASN A 133 39.84 10.54 4.86
C ASN A 133 40.57 11.88 5.02
N GLY A 134 39.91 12.90 5.58
CA GLY A 134 40.51 14.20 5.85
C GLY A 134 40.98 14.29 7.30
N ALA A 135 40.14 14.88 8.15
CA ALA A 135 40.49 15.26 9.52
C ALA A 135 40.98 14.09 10.41
N LEU A 136 40.43 12.88 10.24
CA LEU A 136 40.86 11.72 11.06
C LEU A 136 42.15 11.10 10.55
N MET A 137 42.32 10.99 9.23
CA MET A 137 43.56 10.49 8.63
C MET A 137 44.74 11.44 8.86
N GLU A 138 44.53 12.75 8.72
CA GLU A 138 45.55 13.78 8.99
C GLU A 138 46.01 13.75 10.45
N LYS A 139 45.08 13.47 11.37
CA LYS A 139 45.37 13.50 12.81
C LYS A 139 46.01 12.23 13.36
N PHE A 140 45.56 11.06 12.91
CA PHE A 140 45.93 9.77 13.51
C PHE A 140 46.73 8.85 12.57
N GLY A 141 46.85 9.22 11.29
CA GLY A 141 47.73 8.56 10.31
C GLY A 141 47.59 7.04 10.26
N ALA A 142 48.72 6.35 10.37
CA ALA A 142 48.81 4.89 10.24
C ALA A 142 47.91 4.12 11.22
N ALA A 143 47.79 4.59 12.47
CA ALA A 143 46.95 3.95 13.49
C ALA A 143 45.47 3.95 13.08
N TYR A 144 45.00 5.04 12.45
CA TYR A 144 43.63 5.10 11.95
C TYR A 144 43.44 4.25 10.69
N SER A 145 44.43 4.20 9.80
CA SER A 145 44.40 3.32 8.62
C SER A 145 44.27 1.83 9.02
N GLU A 146 45.00 1.39 10.06
CA GLU A 146 44.88 0.03 10.59
C GLU A 146 43.48 -0.23 11.18
N TYR A 147 42.98 0.70 11.97
CA TYR A 147 41.62 0.64 12.51
C TYR A 147 40.57 0.54 11.38
N GLN A 148 40.75 1.27 10.28
CA GLN A 148 39.85 1.22 9.13
C GLN A 148 39.78 -0.15 8.44
N LYS A 149 40.87 -0.92 8.44
CA LYS A 149 40.91 -2.28 7.85
C LYS A 149 40.13 -3.28 8.71
N ASN A 150 40.15 -3.09 10.02
CA ASN A 150 39.60 -4.05 10.98
C ASN A 150 38.13 -3.76 11.32
N THR A 151 37.72 -2.49 11.32
CA THR A 151 36.39 -2.07 11.77
C THR A 151 35.58 -1.40 10.66
N ALA A 152 34.33 -1.85 10.51
CA ALA A 152 33.41 -1.34 9.51
C ALA A 152 32.90 0.09 9.83
N ARG A 153 32.55 0.87 8.82
CA ARG A 153 32.16 2.28 9.01
C ARG A 153 30.88 2.46 9.84
N PHE A 154 29.85 1.66 9.56
CA PHE A 154 28.54 1.77 10.20
C PHE A 154 28.01 0.41 10.69
N TRP A 155 27.82 -0.54 9.78
CA TRP A 155 27.28 -1.86 10.11
C TRP A 155 28.40 -2.85 10.46
N PRO A 156 28.33 -3.53 11.61
CA PRO A 156 29.36 -4.47 12.02
C PRO A 156 29.50 -5.64 11.05
N ASN A 157 30.73 -6.12 10.87
CA ASN A 157 30.96 -7.37 10.15
C ASN A 157 30.57 -8.55 11.05
N LEU A 158 29.30 -8.99 10.96
CA LEU A 158 28.76 -10.07 11.78
C LEU A 158 29.57 -11.36 11.67
N ARG A 159 30.15 -11.65 10.49
CA ARG A 159 31.02 -12.82 10.27
C ARG A 159 32.28 -12.78 11.13
N LYS A 160 32.84 -11.58 11.37
CA LYS A 160 33.99 -11.39 12.28
C LYS A 160 33.61 -11.44 13.76
N ILE A 161 32.35 -11.15 14.10
CA ILE A 161 31.86 -11.15 15.50
C ILE A 161 31.47 -12.56 15.93
N ASN A 162 30.58 -13.19 15.18
CA ASN A 162 30.12 -14.55 15.43
C ASN A 162 29.54 -15.14 14.13
N PRO A 163 30.14 -16.20 13.58
CA PRO A 163 29.61 -16.88 12.39
C PRO A 163 28.14 -17.30 12.52
N PHE A 164 27.71 -17.72 13.71
CA PHE A 164 26.32 -18.11 13.97
C PHE A 164 25.35 -16.92 13.79
N LEU A 165 25.71 -15.72 14.27
CA LEU A 165 24.90 -14.51 14.06
C LEU A 165 24.79 -14.15 12.57
N PHE A 166 25.90 -14.31 11.82
CA PHE A 166 25.89 -14.07 10.38
C PHE A 166 24.97 -15.04 9.64
N TYR A 167 25.14 -16.35 9.83
CA TYR A 167 24.30 -17.35 9.15
C TYR A 167 22.85 -17.31 9.62
N GLY A 168 22.60 -17.05 10.92
CA GLY A 168 21.27 -16.89 11.48
C GLY A 168 20.53 -15.70 10.87
N SER A 169 21.16 -14.52 10.83
CA SER A 169 20.55 -13.33 10.21
C SER A 169 20.32 -13.50 8.70
N ALA A 170 21.25 -14.13 7.97
CA ALA A 170 21.07 -14.47 6.57
C ALA A 170 19.92 -15.45 6.34
N GLY A 171 19.81 -16.49 7.18
CA GLY A 171 18.72 -17.46 7.14
C GLY A 171 17.35 -16.81 7.37
N VAL A 172 17.25 -15.92 8.36
CA VAL A 172 16.02 -15.14 8.62
C VAL A 172 15.64 -14.28 7.42
N LEU A 173 16.61 -13.58 6.82
CA LEU A 173 16.37 -12.76 5.62
C LEU A 173 15.87 -13.60 4.45
N ILE A 174 16.52 -14.73 4.17
CA ILE A 174 16.12 -15.66 3.11
C ILE A 174 14.72 -16.22 3.37
N PHE A 175 14.42 -16.56 4.63
CA PHE A 175 13.09 -17.02 5.02
C PHE A 175 12.02 -15.96 4.72
N PHE A 176 12.22 -14.70 5.13
CA PHE A 176 11.23 -13.65 4.88
C PHE A 176 11.08 -13.33 3.38
N ILE A 177 12.18 -13.29 2.62
CA ILE A 177 12.11 -13.09 1.16
C ILE A 177 11.32 -14.22 0.50
N SER A 178 11.66 -15.47 0.84
CA SER A 178 10.96 -16.65 0.32
C SER A 178 9.49 -16.67 0.72
N PHE A 179 9.20 -16.32 1.98
CA PHE A 179 7.84 -16.25 2.50
C PHE A 179 7.02 -15.20 1.76
N ILE A 180 7.55 -13.99 1.56
CA ILE A 180 6.87 -12.93 0.79
C ILE A 180 6.66 -13.37 -0.66
N PHE A 181 7.66 -13.98 -1.29
CA PHE A 181 7.56 -14.46 -2.67
C PHE A 181 6.49 -15.53 -2.84
N LEU A 182 6.52 -16.58 -2.02
CA LEU A 182 5.55 -17.68 -2.05
C LEU A 182 4.13 -17.22 -1.70
N ASN A 183 3.99 -16.20 -0.85
CA ASN A 183 2.70 -15.64 -0.45
C ASN A 183 2.31 -14.38 -1.25
N SER A 184 3.04 -14.02 -2.30
CA SER A 184 2.83 -12.76 -3.03
C SER A 184 1.43 -12.62 -3.60
N GLY A 185 0.83 -13.71 -4.12
CA GLY A 185 -0.56 -13.72 -4.57
C GLY A 185 -1.57 -13.47 -3.44
N ALA A 186 -1.42 -14.12 -2.29
CA ALA A 186 -2.29 -13.92 -1.13
C ALA A 186 -2.12 -12.51 -0.52
N LEU A 187 -0.89 -12.00 -0.48
CA LEU A 187 -0.58 -10.64 -0.04
C LEU A 187 -1.19 -9.60 -0.99
N TYR A 188 -1.13 -9.83 -2.30
CA TYR A 188 -1.77 -8.98 -3.31
C TYR A 188 -3.30 -8.96 -3.14
N LEU A 189 -3.93 -10.12 -3.03
CA LEU A 189 -5.38 -10.20 -2.82
C LEU A 189 -5.80 -9.53 -1.50
N ARG A 190 -5.04 -9.73 -0.42
CA ARG A 190 -5.29 -9.06 0.85
C ARG A 190 -5.11 -7.56 0.74
N TRP A 191 -4.14 -7.07 -0.03
CA TRP A 191 -3.95 -5.65 -0.29
C TRP A 191 -5.13 -5.05 -1.06
N VAL A 192 -5.59 -5.70 -2.13
CA VAL A 192 -6.78 -5.28 -2.91
C VAL A 192 -8.05 -5.28 -2.03
N VAL A 193 -8.27 -6.33 -1.24
CA VAL A 193 -9.42 -6.45 -0.33
C VAL A 193 -9.32 -5.43 0.82
N PHE A 194 -8.11 -5.12 1.30
CA PHE A 194 -7.91 -4.11 2.33
C PHE A 194 -8.08 -2.70 1.80
N GLU A 195 -7.65 -2.39 0.57
CA GLU A 195 -7.91 -1.09 -0.08
C GLU A 195 -9.43 -0.89 -0.29
N THR A 196 -10.17 -1.96 -0.56
CA THR A 196 -11.65 -1.91 -0.66
C THR A 196 -12.37 -1.93 0.69
N ARG A 197 -11.73 -2.36 1.79
CA ARG A 197 -12.33 -2.40 3.15
C ARG A 197 -11.82 -1.29 4.09
N GLY A 198 -10.69 -0.68 3.78
CA GLY A 198 -9.94 0.22 4.66
C GLY A 198 -9.93 1.64 4.10
N GLU A 199 -10.94 2.41 4.49
CA GLU A 199 -10.98 3.86 4.43
C GLU A 199 -10.79 4.50 3.04
N ILE A 200 -11.84 4.45 2.21
CA ILE A 200 -12.40 5.75 1.83
C ILE A 200 -12.97 6.28 3.15
N ALA A 201 -12.18 7.10 3.85
CA ALA A 201 -12.79 8.05 4.77
C ALA A 201 -13.71 8.89 3.89
N TYR A 202 -15.00 8.56 3.90
CA TYR A 202 -15.97 9.63 3.79
C TYR A 202 -15.68 10.48 5.03
N ASP A 203 -14.92 11.56 4.87
CA ASP A 203 -15.26 12.73 5.64
C ASP A 203 -16.77 12.83 5.51
N GLU A 204 -17.51 12.70 6.62
CA GLU A 204 -18.90 13.14 6.62
C GLU A 204 -18.87 14.52 5.96
N PRO A 205 -19.57 14.72 4.83
CA PRO A 205 -19.48 16.01 4.18
C PRO A 205 -19.97 17.01 5.20
N ALA A 206 -19.05 17.90 5.58
CA ALA A 206 -19.39 19.14 6.22
C ALA A 206 -20.60 19.68 5.47
N THR A 207 -21.63 20.05 6.23
CA THR A 207 -22.87 20.61 5.74
C THR A 207 -22.55 21.87 4.92
N ALA A 208 -22.28 21.71 3.61
CA ALA A 208 -21.90 22.78 2.72
C ALA A 208 -22.06 22.36 1.25
N GLN A 209 -23.19 22.78 0.69
CA GLN A 209 -23.42 23.18 -0.70
C GLN A 209 -22.81 22.34 -1.83
N ASN A 210 -23.70 21.65 -2.56
CA ASN A 210 -23.66 21.40 -4.01
C ASN A 210 -22.37 21.86 -4.73
N GLN A 211 -21.33 21.02 -4.69
CA GLN A 211 -20.34 20.98 -5.74
C GLN A 211 -20.29 19.56 -6.29
N LEU A 212 -20.98 19.42 -7.43
CA LEU A 212 -20.96 18.29 -8.32
C LEU A 212 -19.51 17.86 -8.57
N PHE A 213 -19.16 16.62 -8.21
CA PHE A 213 -18.13 15.91 -8.96
C PHE A 213 -18.57 15.93 -10.42
N SER A 214 -17.78 16.53 -11.31
CA SER A 214 -18.06 16.54 -12.74
C SER A 214 -18.08 15.09 -13.24
N PRO A 215 -19.23 14.50 -13.60
CA PRO A 215 -19.22 13.43 -14.59
C PRO A 215 -18.56 14.02 -15.84
N ALA A 216 -17.87 13.19 -16.63
CA ALA A 216 -17.44 13.60 -17.97
C ALA A 216 -18.64 14.28 -18.66
N SER A 217 -18.51 15.58 -18.91
CA SER A 217 -19.61 16.41 -19.38
C SER A 217 -19.80 16.17 -20.86
N THR A 218 -20.45 15.07 -21.22
CA THR A 218 -21.15 15.00 -22.50
C THR A 218 -22.52 15.61 -22.23
N LYS A 219 -22.71 16.87 -22.64
CA LYS A 219 -24.04 17.46 -22.74
C LYS A 219 -24.83 16.64 -23.76
N MET A 220 -25.53 15.60 -23.31
CA MET A 220 -26.47 14.87 -24.17
C MET A 220 -27.77 15.67 -24.22
N ASN A 221 -28.17 16.05 -25.43
CA ASN A 221 -29.45 16.67 -25.67
C ASN A 221 -30.55 15.60 -25.59
N ARG A 222 -31.78 16.00 -25.28
CA ARG A 222 -32.98 15.14 -25.23
C ARG A 222 -33.30 14.41 -26.56
N ALA A 223 -32.50 14.61 -27.61
CA ALA A 223 -32.56 13.95 -28.90
C ALA A 223 -31.57 12.78 -29.03
N ASP A 224 -30.66 12.57 -28.08
CA ASP A 224 -29.62 11.52 -28.12
C ASP A 224 -30.11 10.16 -27.58
N TYR A 225 -31.41 10.04 -27.27
CA TYR A 225 -32.00 8.75 -26.85
C TYR A 225 -31.82 7.66 -27.91
N ASN A 226 -31.60 7.99 -29.18
CA ASN A 226 -31.52 7.02 -30.28
C ASN A 226 -30.17 6.28 -30.44
N ALA A 227 -29.27 6.33 -29.45
CA ALA A 227 -28.03 5.52 -29.46
C ALA A 227 -27.55 5.14 -28.05
N SER A 228 -28.46 4.86 -27.11
CA SER A 228 -28.05 4.43 -25.76
C SER A 228 -27.63 2.97 -25.78
N ALA A 229 -26.36 2.68 -25.51
CA ALA A 229 -25.91 1.32 -25.25
C ALA A 229 -26.62 0.78 -24.00
N ASP A 230 -27.08 -0.47 -24.04
CA ASP A 230 -27.72 -1.13 -22.90
C ASP A 230 -26.79 -1.05 -21.68
N THR A 231 -27.31 -0.64 -20.52
CA THR A 231 -26.50 -0.22 -19.36
C THR A 231 -27.14 -0.67 -18.05
N ILE A 232 -26.31 -1.09 -17.10
CA ILE A 232 -26.70 -1.26 -15.68
C ILE A 232 -26.21 -0.07 -14.86
N ILE A 233 -27.06 0.40 -13.96
CA ILE A 233 -26.78 1.47 -13.00
C ILE A 233 -27.11 0.97 -11.59
N VAL A 234 -26.10 1.00 -10.71
CA VAL A 234 -26.25 0.72 -9.28
C VAL A 234 -25.79 1.94 -8.49
N SER A 235 -26.70 2.89 -8.27
CA SER A 235 -26.38 4.22 -7.73
C SER A 235 -25.67 4.16 -6.38
N LYS A 236 -26.10 3.27 -5.48
CA LYS A 236 -25.48 3.09 -4.15
C LYS A 236 -24.02 2.66 -4.21
N LEU A 237 -23.65 1.91 -5.26
CA LEU A 237 -22.29 1.41 -5.45
C LEU A 237 -21.48 2.28 -6.43
N GLY A 238 -22.07 3.35 -6.99
CA GLY A 238 -21.44 4.17 -8.02
C GLY A 238 -21.17 3.43 -9.34
N ILE A 239 -21.87 2.32 -9.60
CA ILE A 239 -21.65 1.50 -10.79
C ILE A 239 -22.48 2.05 -11.95
N ARG A 240 -21.83 2.29 -13.08
CA ARG A 240 -22.45 2.44 -14.39
C ARG A 240 -21.62 1.65 -15.41
N ALA A 241 -22.18 0.58 -15.95
CA ALA A 241 -21.45 -0.33 -16.84
C ALA A 241 -22.33 -0.79 -18.01
N PRO A 242 -21.74 -1.01 -19.20
CA PRO A 242 -22.48 -1.54 -20.34
C PRO A 242 -22.92 -2.97 -20.07
N LEU A 243 -24.09 -3.31 -20.58
CA LEU A 243 -24.57 -4.69 -20.66
C LEU A 243 -24.03 -5.32 -21.93
N VAL A 244 -23.34 -6.44 -21.77
CA VAL A 244 -22.65 -7.14 -22.85
C VAL A 244 -23.27 -8.53 -23.01
N SER A 245 -23.66 -8.87 -24.24
CA SER A 245 -24.07 -10.24 -24.57
C SER A 245 -22.85 -11.06 -24.95
N ALA A 246 -22.66 -12.22 -24.32
CA ALA A 246 -21.60 -13.15 -24.71
C ALA A 246 -21.95 -13.85 -26.03
N ALA A 247 -20.94 -14.16 -26.84
CA ALA A 247 -21.12 -14.89 -28.11
C ALA A 247 -21.62 -16.33 -27.91
N GLY A 248 -21.42 -16.89 -26.71
CA GLY A 248 -21.87 -18.21 -26.31
C GLY A 248 -21.68 -18.44 -24.81
N THR A 249 -21.82 -19.69 -24.39
CA THR A 249 -21.73 -20.12 -22.98
C THR A 249 -20.40 -20.78 -22.64
N SER A 250 -19.43 -20.79 -23.56
CA SER A 250 -18.10 -21.32 -23.24
C SER A 250 -17.37 -20.39 -22.28
N GLN A 251 -16.51 -20.96 -21.43
CA GLN A 251 -15.75 -20.18 -20.45
C GLN A 251 -14.95 -19.04 -21.09
N LYS A 252 -14.35 -19.29 -22.26
CA LYS A 252 -13.56 -18.30 -22.99
C LYS A 252 -14.42 -17.13 -23.48
N GLU A 253 -15.57 -17.40 -24.08
CA GLU A 253 -16.48 -16.36 -24.59
C GLU A 253 -17.07 -15.52 -23.44
N LEU A 254 -17.38 -16.17 -22.32
CA LEU A 254 -17.83 -15.48 -21.11
C LEU A 254 -16.70 -14.60 -20.54
N ASP A 255 -15.47 -15.09 -20.43
CA ASP A 255 -14.36 -14.29 -19.91
C ASP A 255 -14.03 -13.09 -20.82
N GLU A 256 -14.11 -13.26 -22.14
CA GLU A 256 -13.91 -12.17 -23.11
C GLU A 256 -14.98 -11.07 -23.00
N ALA A 257 -16.24 -11.45 -22.74
CA ALA A 257 -17.33 -10.52 -22.54
C ALA A 257 -17.28 -9.82 -21.16
N LEU A 258 -16.84 -10.51 -20.11
CA LEU A 258 -16.74 -9.93 -18.75
C LEU A 258 -15.69 -8.81 -18.68
N ASN A 259 -14.67 -8.87 -19.55
CA ASN A 259 -13.68 -7.81 -19.67
C ASN A 259 -14.22 -6.53 -20.32
N GLN A 260 -15.41 -6.58 -20.93
CA GLN A 260 -16.03 -5.47 -21.66
C GLN A 260 -17.20 -4.82 -20.90
N GLY A 261 -17.69 -5.43 -19.83
CA GLY A 261 -18.81 -4.91 -19.06
C GLY A 261 -19.45 -5.94 -18.14
N VAL A 262 -20.71 -5.69 -17.78
CA VAL A 262 -21.56 -6.66 -17.08
C VAL A 262 -22.21 -7.55 -18.12
N ILE A 263 -22.02 -8.85 -17.99
CA ILE A 263 -22.61 -9.81 -18.92
C ILE A 263 -24.08 -9.99 -18.62
N PHE A 264 -24.89 -9.91 -19.66
CA PHE A 264 -26.21 -10.49 -19.71
C PHE A 264 -26.09 -11.98 -20.06
N TYR A 265 -26.42 -12.87 -19.12
CA TYR A 265 -26.11 -14.30 -19.28
C TYR A 265 -26.98 -14.93 -20.38
N PRO A 266 -26.39 -15.65 -21.36
CA PRO A 266 -27.14 -16.28 -22.44
C PRO A 266 -28.19 -17.27 -21.94
N GLY A 267 -29.44 -17.12 -22.40
CA GLY A 267 -30.56 -17.96 -21.99
C GLY A 267 -31.31 -17.50 -20.73
N SER A 268 -30.95 -16.35 -20.16
CA SER A 268 -31.74 -15.69 -19.11
C SER A 268 -32.85 -14.80 -19.68
N ALA A 269 -33.84 -14.44 -18.86
CA ALA A 269 -34.98 -13.62 -19.27
C ALA A 269 -34.57 -12.17 -19.56
N LEU A 270 -35.18 -11.54 -20.57
CA LEU A 270 -34.93 -10.14 -20.91
C LEU A 270 -35.54 -9.18 -19.87
N PRO A 271 -35.07 -7.91 -19.81
CA PRO A 271 -35.65 -6.90 -18.93
C PRO A 271 -37.17 -6.76 -19.07
N GLY A 272 -37.86 -6.90 -17.94
CA GLY A 272 -39.31 -6.85 -17.84
C GLY A 272 -40.08 -8.11 -18.27
N GLN A 273 -39.41 -9.16 -18.74
CA GLN A 273 -40.07 -10.45 -19.03
C GLN A 273 -40.22 -11.29 -17.77
N ASN A 274 -41.22 -12.19 -17.77
CA ASN A 274 -41.30 -13.23 -16.74
C ASN A 274 -40.08 -14.14 -16.85
N GLY A 275 -39.49 -14.45 -15.70
CA GLY A 275 -38.30 -15.27 -15.57
C GLY A 275 -37.15 -14.52 -14.87
N GLU A 276 -36.03 -15.22 -14.74
CA GLU A 276 -34.83 -14.66 -14.13
C GLU A 276 -33.91 -14.04 -15.18
N MET A 277 -33.70 -12.74 -15.10
CA MET A 277 -32.57 -12.06 -15.72
C MET A 277 -31.32 -12.31 -14.89
N VAL A 278 -30.27 -12.85 -15.51
CA VAL A 278 -29.01 -13.12 -14.83
C VAL A 278 -27.91 -12.21 -15.37
N LEU A 279 -27.34 -11.40 -14.48
CA LEU A 279 -26.22 -10.51 -14.76
C LEU A 279 -24.96 -10.97 -14.03
N ALA A 280 -23.84 -11.07 -14.75
CA ALA A 280 -22.57 -11.50 -14.19
C ALA A 280 -21.50 -10.42 -14.37
N GLY A 281 -20.69 -10.20 -13.33
CA GLY A 281 -19.60 -9.21 -13.35
C GLY A 281 -18.40 -9.65 -12.53
N HIS A 282 -17.21 -9.12 -12.85
CA HIS A 282 -16.00 -9.44 -12.10
C HIS A 282 -16.02 -8.84 -10.69
N SER A 283 -15.61 -9.63 -9.69
CA SER A 283 -15.28 -9.13 -8.35
C SER A 283 -13.83 -8.69 -8.25
N SER A 284 -12.95 -9.24 -9.08
CA SER A 284 -11.54 -8.87 -9.22
C SER A 284 -10.95 -9.57 -10.44
N VAL A 285 -9.94 -8.96 -11.05
CA VAL A 285 -9.09 -9.59 -12.07
C VAL A 285 -7.63 -9.52 -11.65
N TRP A 286 -6.79 -10.32 -12.30
CA TRP A 286 -5.35 -10.23 -12.11
C TRP A 286 -4.81 -8.86 -12.58
N PRO A 287 -3.79 -8.29 -11.91
CA PRO A 287 -3.28 -6.95 -12.20
C PRO A 287 -2.72 -6.76 -13.61
N TRP A 288 -2.38 -7.83 -14.31
CA TRP A 288 -1.91 -7.78 -15.70
C TRP A 288 -3.04 -7.76 -16.74
N VAL A 289 -4.30 -7.98 -16.34
CA VAL A 289 -5.47 -7.89 -17.22
C VAL A 289 -5.95 -6.44 -17.23
N LYS A 290 -5.86 -5.78 -18.38
CA LYS A 290 -6.30 -4.39 -18.56
C LYS A 290 -7.79 -4.36 -18.91
N THR A 291 -8.64 -4.11 -17.92
CA THR A 291 -10.08 -3.89 -18.11
C THR A 291 -10.57 -2.84 -17.12
N GLU A 292 -11.50 -1.98 -17.55
CA GLU A 292 -12.19 -1.01 -16.70
C GLU A 292 -13.26 -1.69 -15.82
N TYR A 293 -13.68 -2.90 -16.17
CA TYR A 293 -14.78 -3.63 -15.52
C TYR A 293 -14.32 -4.81 -14.66
N GLY A 294 -13.00 -4.97 -14.49
CA GLY A 294 -12.41 -6.06 -13.70
C GLY A 294 -12.77 -6.05 -12.21
N GLN A 295 -13.41 -4.98 -11.74
CA GLN A 295 -13.87 -4.79 -10.36
C GLN A 295 -15.33 -4.31 -10.29
N VAL A 296 -16.10 -4.47 -11.37
CA VAL A 296 -17.45 -3.88 -11.50
C VAL A 296 -18.40 -4.32 -10.38
N PHE A 297 -18.29 -5.57 -9.90
CA PHE A 297 -19.13 -6.12 -8.82
C PHE A 297 -18.34 -6.42 -7.55
N THR A 298 -17.19 -5.75 -7.33
CA THR A 298 -16.38 -5.95 -6.10
C THR A 298 -17.17 -5.66 -4.82
N LEU A 299 -18.06 -4.65 -4.84
CA LEU A 299 -18.85 -4.20 -3.69
C LEU A 299 -20.30 -4.68 -3.72
N LEU A 300 -20.59 -5.73 -4.49
CA LEU A 300 -21.95 -6.25 -4.62
C LEU A 300 -22.54 -6.69 -3.27
N ASP A 301 -21.70 -7.06 -2.29
CA ASP A 301 -22.10 -7.44 -0.92
C ASP A 301 -22.66 -6.28 -0.07
N LYS A 302 -22.52 -5.04 -0.54
CA LYS A 302 -23.03 -3.84 0.14
C LYS A 302 -24.47 -3.52 -0.21
N LEU A 303 -25.05 -4.23 -1.18
CA LEU A 303 -26.48 -4.13 -1.47
C LEU A 303 -27.29 -4.81 -0.38
N THR A 304 -28.33 -4.13 0.07
CA THR A 304 -29.26 -4.57 1.10
C THR A 304 -30.68 -4.51 0.54
N SER A 305 -31.59 -5.26 1.17
CA SER A 305 -33.00 -5.25 0.81
C SER A 305 -33.55 -3.81 0.79
N GLY A 306 -34.26 -3.44 -0.26
CA GLY A 306 -34.80 -2.09 -0.48
C GLY A 306 -33.96 -1.19 -1.40
N ASP A 307 -32.67 -1.50 -1.63
CA ASP A 307 -31.84 -0.76 -2.59
C ASP A 307 -32.37 -0.94 -4.03
N THR A 308 -32.05 -0.01 -4.93
CA THR A 308 -32.53 -0.04 -6.33
C THR A 308 -31.40 -0.23 -7.33
N VAL A 309 -31.69 -1.00 -8.38
CA VAL A 309 -30.83 -1.21 -9.55
C VAL A 309 -31.64 -0.87 -10.80
N SER A 310 -31.07 -0.03 -11.66
CA SER A 310 -31.73 0.38 -12.90
C SER A 310 -31.04 -0.27 -14.10
N ILE A 311 -31.85 -0.85 -14.99
CA ILE A 311 -31.41 -1.46 -16.24
C ILE A 311 -31.97 -0.63 -17.39
N ILE A 312 -31.08 -0.05 -18.20
CA ILE A 312 -31.44 0.60 -19.46
C ILE A 312 -31.26 -0.44 -20.56
N TYR A 313 -32.35 -0.80 -21.22
CA TYR A 313 -32.36 -1.79 -22.29
C TYR A 313 -33.32 -1.36 -23.40
N ASN A 314 -32.85 -1.35 -24.66
CA ASN A 314 -33.64 -0.90 -25.81
C ASN A 314 -34.32 0.47 -25.58
N ASN A 315 -33.57 1.44 -25.04
CA ASN A 315 -34.04 2.78 -24.68
C ASN A 315 -35.17 2.84 -23.63
N ARG A 316 -35.40 1.76 -22.88
CA ARG A 316 -36.35 1.71 -21.77
C ARG A 316 -35.61 1.41 -20.46
N GLN A 317 -36.01 2.11 -19.40
CA GLN A 317 -35.52 1.86 -18.06
C GLN A 317 -36.44 0.84 -17.37
N TYR A 318 -35.81 -0.12 -16.69
CA TYR A 318 -36.43 -1.12 -15.83
C TYR A 318 -35.79 -1.01 -14.45
N ASP A 319 -36.59 -0.71 -13.43
CA ASP A 319 -36.10 -0.55 -12.08
C ASP A 319 -36.40 -1.81 -11.27
N TYR A 320 -35.37 -2.33 -10.61
CA TYR A 320 -35.45 -3.50 -9.74
C TYR A 320 -35.14 -3.11 -8.31
N GLN A 321 -35.95 -3.57 -7.37
CA GLN A 321 -35.67 -3.44 -5.94
C GLN A 321 -34.98 -4.70 -5.43
N ILE A 322 -33.85 -4.53 -4.76
CA ILE A 322 -33.10 -5.63 -4.14
C ILE A 322 -33.92 -6.25 -3.02
N THR A 323 -34.06 -7.57 -3.04
CA THR A 323 -34.82 -8.32 -2.03
C THR A 323 -33.91 -9.04 -1.04
N GLY A 324 -32.73 -9.49 -1.46
CA GLY A 324 -31.77 -10.17 -0.60
C GLY A 324 -30.52 -10.66 -1.33
N GLN A 325 -29.68 -11.40 -0.60
CA GLN A 325 -28.44 -11.98 -1.13
C GLN A 325 -28.14 -13.34 -0.51
N GLU A 326 -27.40 -14.18 -1.24
CA GLU A 326 -26.98 -15.50 -0.81
C GLU A 326 -25.58 -15.85 -1.34
N ILE A 327 -24.88 -16.75 -0.64
CA ILE A 327 -23.59 -17.29 -1.10
C ILE A 327 -23.77 -18.75 -1.52
N LEU A 328 -23.58 -19.02 -2.79
CA LEU A 328 -23.77 -20.34 -3.41
C LEU A 328 -22.44 -20.94 -3.89
N ASN A 329 -22.39 -22.26 -4.06
CA ASN A 329 -21.29 -22.88 -4.82
C ASN A 329 -21.49 -22.60 -6.33
N PRO A 330 -20.41 -22.56 -7.14
CA PRO A 330 -20.51 -22.24 -8.57
C PRO A 330 -21.54 -23.10 -9.32
N ASN A 331 -21.64 -24.39 -9.00
CA ASN A 331 -22.54 -25.34 -9.67
C ASN A 331 -24.02 -25.19 -9.25
N GLN A 332 -24.32 -24.33 -8.26
CA GLN A 332 -25.66 -24.10 -7.75
C GLN A 332 -26.33 -22.85 -8.33
N VAL A 333 -25.57 -22.00 -9.06
CA VAL A 333 -26.15 -20.85 -9.75
C VAL A 333 -26.87 -21.36 -11.00
N LYS A 334 -28.19 -21.51 -10.90
CA LYS A 334 -29.06 -21.95 -12.00
C LYS A 334 -30.07 -20.86 -12.34
N ILE A 335 -30.48 -20.86 -13.60
CA ILE A 335 -31.61 -20.08 -14.09
C ILE A 335 -32.87 -20.89 -13.79
N SER A 336 -33.79 -20.28 -13.07
CA SER A 336 -35.10 -20.84 -12.76
C SER A 336 -36.16 -20.19 -13.64
N ASP A 337 -37.13 -21.00 -14.05
CA ASP A 337 -38.32 -20.51 -14.72
C ASP A 337 -39.30 -20.01 -13.65
N ILE A 338 -39.57 -18.70 -13.67
CA ILE A 338 -40.35 -18.01 -12.65
C ILE A 338 -41.39 -17.16 -13.38
N ASP A 339 -42.66 -17.25 -12.97
CA ASP A 339 -43.75 -16.49 -13.58
C ASP A 339 -43.84 -15.04 -13.10
N ARG A 340 -42.69 -14.40 -12.86
CA ARG A 340 -42.55 -12.96 -12.58
C ARG A 340 -41.15 -12.47 -12.95
N PRO A 341 -40.96 -11.17 -13.20
CA PRO A 341 -39.66 -10.62 -13.58
C PRO A 341 -38.71 -10.51 -12.38
N VAL A 342 -37.63 -11.29 -12.38
CA VAL A 342 -36.63 -11.34 -11.31
C VAL A 342 -35.26 -10.97 -11.84
N LEU A 343 -34.51 -10.16 -11.09
CA LEU A 343 -33.10 -9.86 -11.32
C LEU A 343 -32.21 -10.71 -10.41
N LYS A 344 -31.17 -11.31 -11.00
CA LYS A 344 -30.11 -12.04 -10.29
C LYS A 344 -28.75 -11.51 -10.73
N MET A 345 -28.03 -10.84 -9.83
CA MET A 345 -26.65 -10.40 -10.08
C MET A 345 -25.67 -11.34 -9.38
N THR A 346 -24.62 -11.77 -10.07
CA THR A 346 -23.66 -12.73 -9.52
C THR A 346 -22.20 -12.32 -9.73
N THR A 347 -21.36 -12.63 -8.76
CA THR A 347 -19.92 -12.45 -8.84
C THR A 347 -19.15 -13.51 -8.05
N CYS A 348 -17.83 -13.61 -8.27
CA CYS A 348 -16.99 -14.55 -7.54
C CYS A 348 -16.77 -14.11 -6.09
N TRP A 349 -16.84 -15.05 -5.15
CA TRP A 349 -16.76 -14.78 -3.72
C TRP A 349 -15.86 -15.78 -2.96
N PRO A 350 -15.11 -15.34 -1.93
CA PRO A 350 -14.76 -13.95 -1.63
C PRO A 350 -14.02 -13.23 -2.77
N VAL A 351 -14.00 -11.89 -2.74
CA VAL A 351 -13.22 -11.06 -3.69
C VAL A 351 -11.79 -11.61 -3.80
N GLY A 352 -11.29 -11.77 -5.03
CA GLY A 352 -9.97 -12.36 -5.28
C GLY A 352 -9.94 -13.89 -5.43
N THR A 353 -11.06 -14.57 -5.19
CA THR A 353 -11.16 -16.04 -5.26
C THR A 353 -12.32 -16.45 -6.15
N THR A 354 -12.34 -17.72 -6.61
CA THR A 354 -13.42 -18.29 -7.43
C THR A 354 -14.23 -19.37 -6.70
N LEU A 355 -14.00 -19.53 -5.40
CA LEU A 355 -14.50 -20.64 -4.58
C LEU A 355 -16.03 -20.71 -4.52
N LYS A 356 -16.67 -19.55 -4.36
CA LYS A 356 -18.12 -19.42 -4.24
C LYS A 356 -18.63 -18.33 -5.18
N ARG A 357 -19.94 -18.14 -5.18
CA ARG A 357 -20.64 -17.07 -5.88
C ARG A 357 -21.46 -16.29 -4.87
N LEU A 358 -21.29 -14.97 -4.86
CA LEU A 358 -22.24 -14.07 -4.21
C LEU A 358 -23.34 -13.80 -5.22
N VAL A 359 -24.59 -14.00 -4.82
CA VAL A 359 -25.77 -13.79 -5.65
C VAL A 359 -26.67 -12.78 -4.94
N VAL A 360 -27.04 -11.72 -5.65
CA VAL A 360 -27.99 -10.69 -5.18
C VAL A 360 -29.25 -10.77 -6.01
N TYR A 361 -30.40 -10.76 -5.35
CA TYR A 361 -31.72 -10.89 -5.96
C TYR A 361 -32.45 -9.56 -5.92
N GLY A 362 -33.26 -9.30 -6.94
CA GLY A 362 -34.19 -8.18 -6.98
C GLY A 362 -35.45 -8.50 -7.77
N GLU A 363 -36.51 -7.73 -7.54
CA GLU A 363 -37.80 -7.85 -8.23
C GLU A 363 -38.12 -6.55 -8.96
N LEU A 364 -38.74 -6.65 -10.13
CA LEU A 364 -39.10 -5.48 -10.94
C LEU A 364 -40.16 -4.64 -10.21
N ILE A 365 -39.94 -3.33 -10.18
CA ILE A 365 -40.89 -2.36 -9.62
C ILE A 365 -41.46 -1.41 -10.67
N GLN A 366 -40.74 -1.13 -11.77
CA GLN A 366 -41.20 -0.20 -12.81
C GLN A 366 -40.58 -0.47 -14.18
#